data_AF-A0A7S4AZT6-F1
#
_entry.id   AF-A0A7S4AZT6-F1
#
_cell.length_a   1.000
_cell.length_b   1.000
_cell.length_c   1.000
_cell.angle_alpha   90.00
_cell.angle_beta   90.00
_cell.angle_gamma   90.00
#
_symmetry.space_group_name_H-M   'P 1'
#
loop_
_entity.id
_entity.type
_entity.pdbx_description
1 polymer ?
#
loop_
_entity_poly.entity_id
_entity_poly.type
_entity_poly.pdbx_seq_one_letter_code
_entity_poly.pdbx_strand_id
1 'polypeptide(L)'
;AFNSLKRWGRARFTIVGGQLYFSKEPPHTTWGCVLRRTPMLAWALLEVLRIDPQLPDVDLPINCRDKPTFWVPGGPRPKPGFEAATTFYPADGHPVLAFSYTTGRAFTDVPMPDYSFWGLPYAEIPPWDAWLSETQRYGETQAWNRKLDRGIWVGSGTHPLRKVFQRCKISSHVEIRSVQK
;
A
#
# COMPACT_ATOMS: atom_id res chain seq x y z
N ALA A 1 -12.71 -20.39 -4.21
CA ALA A 1 -12.34 -19.13 -3.54
C ALA A 1 -11.83 -18.07 -4.52
N PHE A 2 -10.58 -18.07 -5.01
CA PHE A 2 -10.05 -16.91 -5.79
C PHE A 2 -10.89 -16.45 -7.01
N ASN A 3 -11.52 -17.36 -7.75
CA ASN A 3 -12.35 -16.97 -8.90
C ASN A 3 -13.53 -16.06 -8.51
N SER A 4 -14.10 -16.20 -7.30
CA SER A 4 -15.10 -15.27 -6.78
C SER A 4 -14.48 -13.96 -6.27
N LEU A 5 -13.16 -13.92 -6.09
CA LEU A 5 -12.38 -12.77 -5.63
C LEU A 5 -11.82 -11.93 -6.77
N LYS A 6 -11.81 -12.40 -8.03
CA LYS A 6 -11.21 -11.68 -9.17
C LYS A 6 -11.65 -10.22 -9.34
N ARG A 7 -12.87 -9.88 -8.89
CA ARG A 7 -13.38 -8.51 -8.90
C ARG A 7 -12.67 -7.58 -7.90
N TRP A 8 -12.04 -8.15 -6.88
CA TRP A 8 -11.63 -7.50 -5.64
C TRP A 8 -10.18 -7.83 -5.21
N GLY A 9 -9.83 -9.11 -5.14
CA GLY A 9 -8.45 -9.62 -5.12
C GLY A 9 -7.93 -9.66 -6.56
N ARG A 10 -7.32 -8.56 -6.99
CA ARG A 10 -6.95 -8.30 -8.39
C ARG A 10 -5.67 -9.03 -8.80
N ALA A 11 -4.80 -9.28 -7.83
CA ALA A 11 -3.64 -10.13 -7.98
C ALA A 11 -3.82 -11.42 -7.18
N ARG A 12 -3.44 -12.56 -7.76
CA ARG A 12 -3.28 -13.83 -7.06
C ARG A 12 -1.82 -14.22 -7.05
N PHE A 13 -1.32 -14.54 -5.88
CA PHE A 13 -0.05 -15.23 -5.73
C PHE A 13 -0.33 -16.58 -5.07
N THR A 14 0.39 -17.61 -5.46
CA THR A 14 0.37 -18.90 -4.79
C THR A 14 1.80 -19.31 -4.54
N ILE A 15 2.07 -19.78 -3.33
CA ILE A 15 3.36 -20.38 -2.98
C ILE A 15 3.09 -21.87 -2.83
N VAL A 16 3.83 -22.70 -3.57
CA VAL A 16 3.72 -24.16 -3.52
C VAL A 16 5.12 -24.74 -3.57
N GLY A 17 5.50 -25.54 -2.58
CA GLY A 17 6.82 -26.18 -2.50
C GLY A 17 7.97 -25.18 -2.55
N GLY A 18 7.81 -24.00 -1.92
CA GLY A 18 8.80 -22.92 -1.93
C GLY A 18 8.90 -22.14 -3.24
N GLN A 19 8.01 -22.39 -4.21
CA GLN A 19 7.99 -21.67 -5.49
C GLN A 19 6.81 -20.70 -5.56
N LEU A 20 7.07 -19.48 -6.03
CA LEU A 20 6.05 -18.44 -6.22
C LEU A 20 5.44 -18.52 -7.63
N TYR A 21 4.11 -18.59 -7.69
CA TYR A 21 3.31 -18.58 -8.90
C TYR A 21 2.37 -17.40 -8.90
N PHE A 22 2.25 -16.72 -10.04
CA PHE A 22 1.24 -15.70 -10.27
C PHE A 22 0.94 -15.62 -11.76
N SER A 23 -0.31 -15.31 -12.11
CA SER A 23 -0.66 -15.09 -13.50
C SER A 23 -0.22 -13.69 -13.93
N LYS A 24 0.27 -13.58 -15.17
CA LYS A 24 0.48 -12.27 -15.79
C LYS A 24 -0.90 -11.60 -15.93
N GLU A 25 -1.15 -10.56 -15.15
CA GLU A 25 -2.39 -9.82 -15.26
C GLU A 25 -2.52 -9.19 -16.66
N PRO A 26 -3.75 -9.13 -17.23
CA PRO A 26 -3.99 -8.37 -18.45
C PRO A 26 -3.53 -6.91 -18.25
N PRO A 27 -2.77 -6.33 -19.20
CA PRO A 27 -2.25 -4.98 -19.04
C PRO A 27 -3.38 -3.98 -18.80
N HIS A 28 -3.21 -3.15 -17.76
CA HIS A 28 -3.94 -1.90 -17.49
C HIS A 28 -5.46 -1.90 -17.80
N THR A 29 -6.18 -2.94 -17.39
CA THR A 29 -7.64 -2.93 -17.43
C THR A 29 -8.21 -2.27 -16.17
N THR A 30 -9.49 -1.90 -16.19
CA THR A 30 -10.25 -1.41 -15.02
C THR A 30 -10.15 -2.34 -13.80
N TRP A 31 -9.86 -3.62 -14.05
CA TRP A 31 -9.85 -4.71 -13.07
C TRP A 31 -8.44 -5.16 -12.64
N GLY A 32 -7.38 -4.77 -13.36
CA GLY A 32 -6.00 -5.11 -13.01
C GLY A 32 -5.38 -4.19 -11.96
N CYS A 33 -4.16 -4.53 -11.56
CA CYS A 33 -3.29 -3.72 -10.74
C CYS A 33 -2.67 -2.57 -11.53
N VAL A 34 -2.73 -1.37 -10.95
CA VAL A 34 -2.14 -0.16 -11.53
C VAL A 34 -0.63 -0.13 -11.31
N LEU A 35 0.08 0.73 -12.07
CA LEU A 35 1.49 1.08 -11.84
C LEU A 35 2.46 -0.11 -11.71
N ARG A 36 2.19 -1.24 -12.38
CA ARG A 36 3.00 -2.47 -12.29
C ARG A 36 3.15 -2.99 -10.85
N ARG A 37 2.11 -2.85 -10.01
CA ARG A 37 2.12 -3.40 -8.63
C ARG A 37 2.24 -4.92 -8.58
N THR A 38 1.71 -5.67 -9.57
CA THR A 38 1.83 -7.14 -9.59
C THR A 38 3.30 -7.61 -9.60
N PRO A 39 4.17 -7.19 -10.53
CA PRO A 39 5.58 -7.59 -10.46
C PRO A 39 6.33 -7.03 -9.24
N MET A 40 5.95 -5.87 -8.70
CA MET A 40 6.54 -5.36 -7.45
C MET A 40 6.18 -6.23 -6.25
N LEU A 41 4.92 -6.64 -6.14
CA LEU A 41 4.46 -7.59 -5.13
C LEU A 41 5.10 -8.97 -5.32
N ALA A 42 5.33 -9.40 -6.56
CA ALA A 42 6.06 -10.63 -6.83
C ALA A 42 7.49 -10.56 -6.27
N TRP A 43 8.20 -9.46 -6.53
CA TRP A 43 9.54 -9.24 -5.98
C TRP A 43 9.54 -9.24 -4.45
N ALA A 44 8.60 -8.53 -3.83
CA ALA A 44 8.42 -8.53 -2.38
C ALA A 44 8.24 -9.94 -1.79
N LEU A 45 7.37 -10.76 -2.40
CA LEU A 45 7.12 -12.13 -1.96
C LEU A 45 8.32 -13.05 -2.19
N LEU A 46 9.10 -12.84 -3.26
CA LEU A 46 10.35 -13.55 -3.49
C LEU A 46 11.38 -13.23 -2.41
N GLU A 47 11.49 -11.97 -1.97
CA GLU A 47 12.35 -11.60 -0.84
C GLU A 47 11.90 -12.26 0.47
N VAL A 48 10.59 -12.39 0.69
CA VAL A 48 10.06 -13.14 1.85
C VAL A 48 10.48 -14.61 1.77
N LEU A 49 10.30 -15.26 0.62
CA LEU A 49 10.71 -16.67 0.41
C LEU A 49 12.22 -16.88 0.54
N ARG A 50 13.03 -15.88 0.17
CA ARG A 50 14.48 -15.92 0.36
C ARG A 50 14.87 -15.92 1.84
N ILE A 51 14.12 -15.18 2.66
CA ILE A 51 14.34 -15.08 4.11
C ILE A 51 13.79 -16.30 4.84
N ASP A 52 12.60 -16.76 4.45
CA ASP A 52 11.95 -17.94 5.01
C ASP A 52 11.56 -18.94 3.90
N PRO A 53 12.50 -19.82 3.49
CA PRO A 53 12.22 -20.84 2.48
C PRO A 53 11.26 -21.94 2.96
N GLN A 54 10.96 -22.00 4.27
CA GLN A 54 10.06 -22.99 4.86
C GLN A 54 8.60 -22.53 4.90
N LEU A 55 8.31 -21.37 4.30
CA LEU A 55 6.96 -20.84 4.22
C LEU A 55 6.01 -21.91 3.63
N PRO A 56 4.91 -22.23 4.31
CA PRO A 56 3.99 -23.27 3.85
C PRO A 56 3.30 -22.86 2.57
N ASP A 57 2.75 -23.85 1.88
CA ASP A 57 1.91 -23.62 0.71
C ASP A 57 0.75 -22.68 1.07
N VAL A 58 0.59 -21.60 0.30
CA VAL A 58 -0.41 -20.57 0.60
C VAL A 58 -0.98 -19.95 -0.67
N ASP A 59 -2.28 -19.68 -0.65
CA ASP A 59 -2.99 -18.93 -1.69
C ASP A 59 -3.26 -17.50 -1.20
N LEU A 60 -2.67 -16.52 -1.87
CA LEU A 60 -2.63 -15.11 -1.48
C LEU A 60 -3.41 -14.25 -2.48
N PRO A 61 -4.73 -14.05 -2.25
CA PRO A 61 -5.48 -12.99 -2.92
C PRO A 61 -5.04 -11.62 -2.39
N ILE A 62 -4.48 -10.76 -3.25
CA ILE A 62 -4.03 -9.42 -2.88
C ILE A 62 -4.91 -8.36 -3.55
N ASN A 63 -5.44 -7.44 -2.73
CA ASN A 63 -6.00 -6.18 -3.17
C ASN A 63 -4.88 -5.17 -3.41
N CYS A 64 -4.49 -5.00 -4.66
CA CYS A 64 -3.42 -4.08 -5.08
C CYS A 64 -3.90 -2.63 -5.35
N ARG A 65 -5.10 -2.25 -4.89
CA ARG A 65 -5.58 -0.87 -4.93
C ARG A 65 -5.31 -0.16 -3.60
N ASP A 66 -5.30 1.17 -3.66
CA ASP A 66 -5.01 2.02 -2.50
C ASP A 66 -6.05 1.92 -1.40
N LYS A 67 -7.28 1.52 -1.76
CA LYS A 67 -8.41 1.45 -0.84
C LYS A 67 -8.71 -0.02 -0.51
N PRO A 68 -9.01 -0.33 0.77
CA PRO A 68 -9.57 -1.61 1.16
C PRO A 68 -10.91 -1.84 0.47
N THR A 69 -11.29 -3.11 0.35
CA THR A 69 -12.40 -3.50 -0.51
C THR A 69 -13.59 -4.09 0.25
N PHE A 70 -13.34 -4.81 1.34
CA PHE A 70 -14.36 -5.66 1.97
C PHE A 70 -14.81 -5.07 3.30
N TRP A 71 -16.10 -4.80 3.45
CA TRP A 71 -16.66 -4.17 4.65
C TRP A 71 -17.08 -5.22 5.69
N VAL A 72 -16.92 -4.88 6.97
CA VAL A 72 -17.43 -5.68 8.09
C VAL A 72 -18.94 -5.51 8.21
N PRO A 73 -19.74 -6.59 8.15
CA PRO A 73 -21.17 -6.55 8.45
C PRO A 73 -21.51 -5.91 9.78
N GLY A 74 -22.45 -4.96 9.78
CA GLY A 74 -22.83 -4.25 11.00
C GLY A 74 -21.71 -3.40 11.61
N GLY A 75 -20.57 -3.29 10.93
CA GLY A 75 -19.43 -2.48 11.35
C GLY A 75 -19.64 -0.98 11.11
N PRO A 76 -18.65 -0.15 11.45
CA PRO A 76 -18.70 1.28 11.16
C PRO A 76 -18.77 1.51 9.64
N ARG A 77 -19.66 2.38 9.17
CA ARG A 77 -19.74 2.69 7.73
C ARG A 77 -18.41 3.24 7.20
N PRO A 78 -17.99 2.85 5.98
CA PRO A 78 -16.82 3.47 5.36
C PRO A 78 -17.06 4.97 5.14
N LYS A 79 -15.99 5.76 5.14
CA LYS A 79 -16.08 7.19 4.81
C LYS A 79 -16.57 7.37 3.36
N PRO A 80 -17.19 8.51 3.02
CA PRO A 80 -17.56 8.83 1.64
C PRO A 80 -16.35 8.73 0.70
N GLY A 81 -16.53 8.11 -0.47
CA GLY A 81 -15.49 7.96 -1.50
C GLY A 81 -14.71 6.64 -1.46
N PHE A 82 -15.04 5.70 -0.58
CA PHE A 82 -14.59 4.31 -0.73
C PHE A 82 -15.55 3.60 -1.70
N GLU A 83 -15.01 2.98 -2.77
CA GLU A 83 -15.76 2.02 -3.58
C GLU A 83 -15.95 0.77 -2.72
N ALA A 84 -16.93 0.82 -1.81
CA ALA A 84 -17.27 -0.34 -1.02
C ALA A 84 -17.94 -1.37 -1.94
N ALA A 85 -17.44 -2.59 -1.94
CA ALA A 85 -18.23 -3.72 -2.35
C ALA A 85 -19.46 -3.77 -1.44
N THR A 86 -20.61 -3.29 -1.91
CA THR A 86 -21.89 -3.48 -1.21
C THR A 86 -22.29 -4.96 -1.13
N THR A 87 -21.57 -5.83 -1.85
CA THR A 87 -21.89 -7.24 -1.98
C THR A 87 -21.11 -8.07 -0.97
N PHE A 88 -21.70 -8.07 0.22
CA PHE A 88 -21.57 -9.05 1.28
C PHE A 88 -21.50 -10.47 0.72
N TYR A 89 -20.47 -11.21 1.15
CA TYR A 89 -20.36 -12.66 1.12
C TYR A 89 -20.60 -13.35 -0.24
N PRO A 90 -19.63 -14.13 -0.78
CA PRO A 90 -19.98 -15.19 -1.71
C PRO A 90 -21.13 -16.03 -1.13
N ALA A 91 -21.91 -16.69 -1.99
CA ALA A 91 -23.13 -17.41 -1.61
C ALA A 91 -22.91 -18.50 -0.54
N ASP A 92 -21.65 -18.84 -0.24
CA ASP A 92 -21.21 -19.76 0.81
C ASP A 92 -21.14 -19.12 2.22
N GLY A 93 -21.40 -17.83 2.38
CA GLY A 93 -21.47 -17.15 3.68
C GLY A 93 -20.13 -16.87 4.36
N HIS A 94 -19.00 -17.13 3.68
CA HIS A 94 -17.66 -16.88 4.25
C HIS A 94 -17.13 -15.49 3.89
N PRO A 95 -16.54 -14.74 4.83
CA PRO A 95 -16.01 -13.42 4.55
C PRO A 95 -14.90 -13.55 3.51
N VAL A 96 -14.94 -12.69 2.50
CA VAL A 96 -13.84 -12.61 1.56
C VAL A 96 -12.64 -12.02 2.29
N LEU A 97 -11.58 -12.80 2.40
CA LEU A 97 -10.29 -12.36 2.89
C LEU A 97 -9.39 -12.10 1.68
N ALA A 98 -8.96 -10.85 1.52
CA ALA A 98 -7.83 -10.48 0.70
C ALA A 98 -6.84 -9.69 1.54
N PHE A 99 -5.57 -9.80 1.19
CA PHE A 99 -4.53 -8.99 1.80
C PHE A 99 -4.57 -7.58 1.19
N SER A 100 -4.45 -6.56 2.04
CA SER A 100 -4.34 -5.17 1.59
C SER A 100 -3.35 -4.41 2.46
N TYR A 101 -2.61 -3.51 1.84
CA TYR A 101 -1.68 -2.61 2.53
C TYR A 101 -2.38 -1.40 3.18
N THR A 102 -3.63 -1.12 2.79
CA THR A 102 -4.48 -0.12 3.45
C THR A 102 -5.74 -0.79 3.96
N THR A 103 -5.96 -0.80 5.27
CA THR A 103 -7.19 -1.32 5.89
C THR A 103 -7.54 -0.55 7.17
N GLY A 104 -8.63 -0.90 7.83
CA GLY A 104 -9.05 -0.31 9.10
C GLY A 104 -10.23 -1.04 9.70
N ARG A 105 -10.74 -0.59 10.86
CA ARG A 105 -11.80 -1.28 11.64
C ARG A 105 -13.10 -1.52 10.89
N ALA A 106 -13.34 -0.79 9.80
CA ALA A 106 -14.51 -0.97 8.96
C ALA A 106 -14.34 -2.14 7.97
N PHE A 107 -13.14 -2.70 7.78
CA PHE A 107 -12.85 -3.62 6.69
C PHE A 107 -12.39 -4.99 7.18
N THR A 108 -12.66 -6.03 6.37
CA THR A 108 -12.22 -7.41 6.63
C THR A 108 -10.91 -7.75 5.92
N ASP A 109 -10.36 -6.84 5.11
CA ASP A 109 -9.05 -6.99 4.47
C ASP A 109 -7.97 -7.28 5.53
N VAL A 110 -7.16 -8.30 5.30
CA VAL A 110 -6.04 -8.68 6.18
C VAL A 110 -4.87 -7.71 5.91
N PRO A 111 -4.34 -7.01 6.93
CA PRO A 111 -3.23 -6.09 6.72
C PRO A 111 -1.97 -6.82 6.27
N MET A 112 -1.25 -6.25 5.31
CA MET A 112 0.09 -6.67 4.92
C MET A 112 1.00 -5.44 4.75
N PRO A 113 2.33 -5.59 4.80
CA PRO A 113 3.25 -4.52 4.42
C PRO A 113 2.96 -4.01 2.99
N ASP A 114 3.06 -2.70 2.80
CA ASP A 114 2.98 -2.09 1.47
C ASP A 114 4.18 -2.52 0.62
N TYR A 115 4.00 -2.65 -0.70
CA TYR A 115 5.06 -3.02 -1.64
C TYR A 115 6.27 -2.06 -1.58
N SER A 116 6.07 -0.82 -1.13
CA SER A 116 7.12 0.17 -0.89
C SER A 116 8.09 -0.19 0.23
N PHE A 117 7.77 -1.17 1.08
CA PHE A 117 8.72 -1.68 2.08
C PHE A 117 10.00 -2.21 1.42
N TRP A 118 9.88 -2.84 0.24
CA TRP A 118 11.00 -3.33 -0.57
C TRP A 118 11.52 -2.28 -1.56
N GLY A 119 11.03 -1.04 -1.50
CA GLY A 119 11.42 0.06 -2.36
C GLY A 119 10.46 0.30 -3.54
N LEU A 120 10.52 1.51 -4.09
CA LEU A 120 9.81 1.93 -5.30
C LEU A 120 10.75 2.70 -6.24
N PRO A 121 11.37 2.00 -7.20
CA PRO A 121 12.32 2.62 -8.13
C PRO A 121 11.74 3.80 -8.91
N TYR A 122 10.48 3.71 -9.36
CA TYR A 122 9.84 4.79 -10.14
C TYR A 122 9.52 6.05 -9.34
N ALA A 123 9.55 5.96 -8.01
CA ALA A 123 9.29 7.06 -7.10
C ALA A 123 10.54 7.44 -6.28
N GLU A 124 11.70 6.85 -6.60
CA GLU A 124 12.97 7.07 -5.89
C GLU A 124 12.88 6.81 -4.39
N ILE A 125 12.01 5.88 -3.98
CA ILE A 125 11.90 5.45 -2.57
C ILE A 125 12.79 4.22 -2.41
N PRO A 126 13.87 4.27 -1.59
CA PRO A 126 14.71 3.11 -1.37
C PRO A 126 13.99 2.07 -0.49
N PRO A 127 14.51 0.84 -0.40
CA PRO A 127 14.04 -0.14 0.58
C PRO A 127 14.03 0.41 2.01
N TRP A 128 13.13 -0.11 2.84
CA TRP A 128 12.85 0.45 4.17
C TRP A 128 14.07 0.48 5.09
N ASP A 129 14.93 -0.53 5.05
CA ASP A 129 16.16 -0.63 5.84
C ASP A 129 17.17 0.48 5.48
N ALA A 130 17.36 0.75 4.18
CA ALA A 130 18.20 1.83 3.69
C ALA A 130 17.61 3.20 4.09
N TRP A 131 16.30 3.38 3.87
CA TRP A 131 15.58 4.61 4.25
C TRP A 131 15.68 4.92 5.75
N LEU A 132 15.46 3.90 6.60
CA LEU A 132 15.51 4.03 8.05
C LEU A 132 16.92 4.40 8.51
N SER A 133 17.95 3.72 7.97
CA SER A 133 19.35 3.97 8.32
C SER A 133 19.80 5.38 7.95
N GLU A 134 19.41 5.86 6.77
CA GLU A 134 19.70 7.23 6.34
C GLU A 134 18.97 8.27 7.21
N THR A 135 17.69 8.03 7.48
CA THR A 135 16.86 8.94 8.30
C THR A 135 17.39 9.06 9.72
N GLN A 136 17.84 7.95 10.32
CA GLN A 136 18.44 7.93 11.66
C GLN A 136 19.75 8.71 11.69
N ARG A 137 20.65 8.45 10.75
CA ARG A 137 21.93 9.19 10.62
C ARG A 137 21.71 10.68 10.46
N TYR A 138 20.77 11.09 9.60
CA TYR A 138 20.41 12.49 9.46
C TYR A 138 19.84 13.05 10.77
N GLY A 139 18.96 12.30 11.43
CA GLY A 139 18.39 12.66 12.73
C GLY A 139 19.43 12.95 13.81
N GLU A 140 20.50 12.16 13.87
CA GLU A 140 21.63 12.34 14.81
C GLU A 140 22.38 13.66 14.58
N THR A 141 22.47 14.13 13.33
CA THR A 141 23.09 15.42 13.01
C THR A 141 22.20 16.63 13.32
N GLN A 142 20.89 16.42 13.50
CA GLN A 142 19.89 17.48 13.62
C GLN A 142 19.29 17.55 15.03
N ALA A 143 19.98 18.30 15.91
CA ALA A 143 19.49 18.60 17.25
C ALA A 143 18.10 19.24 17.23
N TRP A 144 17.25 18.89 18.22
CA TRP A 144 15.86 19.33 18.29
C TRP A 144 15.72 20.86 18.24
N ASN A 145 16.55 21.58 19.01
CA ASN A 145 16.56 23.05 19.07
C ASN A 145 17.04 23.73 17.78
N ARG A 146 17.57 22.99 16.80
CA ARG A 146 17.96 23.50 15.47
C ARG A 146 16.87 23.28 14.42
N LYS A 147 15.80 22.54 14.73
CA LYS A 147 14.67 22.33 13.82
C LYS A 147 13.88 23.61 13.67
N LEU A 148 13.25 23.79 12.51
CA LEU A 148 12.38 24.93 12.26
C LEU A 148 11.12 24.83 13.14
N ASP A 149 10.78 25.91 13.83
CA ASP A 149 9.52 26.04 14.58
C ASP A 149 8.35 26.33 13.64
N ARG A 150 8.15 25.45 12.66
CA ARG A 150 7.14 25.58 11.59
C ARG A 150 6.65 24.21 11.14
N GLY A 151 5.36 24.12 10.84
CA GLY A 151 4.80 22.98 10.12
C GLY A 151 5.24 23.00 8.66
N ILE A 152 5.94 21.95 8.22
CA ILE A 152 6.37 21.79 6.82
C ILE A 152 5.60 20.61 6.24
N TRP A 153 5.01 20.82 5.05
CA TRP A 153 4.36 19.77 4.29
C TRP A 153 4.72 19.91 2.81
N VAL A 154 5.16 18.81 2.20
CA VAL A 154 5.48 18.72 0.77
C VAL A 154 4.70 17.54 0.21
N GLY A 155 3.89 17.79 -0.82
CA GLY A 155 3.12 16.73 -1.48
C GLY A 155 2.02 17.25 -2.40
N SER A 156 1.22 16.33 -2.93
CA SER A 156 0.10 16.66 -3.82
C SER A 156 -1.19 16.99 -3.05
N GLY A 157 -1.93 18.00 -3.53
CA GLY A 157 -3.22 18.45 -2.96
C GLY A 157 -4.41 17.55 -3.31
N THR A 158 -4.18 16.26 -3.57
CA THR A 158 -5.23 15.32 -4.03
C THR A 158 -6.28 15.02 -2.96
N HIS A 159 -5.93 15.13 -1.68
CA HIS A 159 -6.85 14.92 -0.56
C HIS A 159 -7.46 16.26 -0.08
N PRO A 160 -8.76 16.35 0.24
CA PRO A 160 -9.39 17.59 0.71
C PRO A 160 -8.70 18.25 1.91
N LEU A 161 -8.25 17.45 2.89
CA LEU A 161 -7.48 17.98 4.02
C LEU A 161 -6.16 18.65 3.57
N ARG A 162 -5.49 18.11 2.55
CA ARG A 162 -4.26 18.70 2.01
C ARG A 162 -4.54 20.03 1.29
N LYS A 163 -5.70 20.14 0.61
CA LYS A 163 -6.14 21.43 0.04
C LYS A 163 -6.36 22.50 1.10
N VAL A 164 -6.82 22.10 2.30
CA VAL A 164 -6.93 23.02 3.44
C VAL A 164 -5.53 23.44 3.92
N PHE A 165 -4.60 22.50 4.10
CA PHE A 165 -3.20 22.81 4.47
C PHE A 165 -2.51 23.74 3.46
N GLN A 166 -2.77 23.59 2.16
CA GLN A 166 -2.21 24.45 1.12
C GLN A 166 -2.67 25.92 1.22
N ARG A 167 -3.77 26.20 1.91
CA ARG A 167 -4.24 27.58 2.15
C ARG A 167 -3.44 28.27 3.25
N CYS A 168 -2.69 27.53 4.07
CA CYS A 168 -1.80 28.11 5.06
C CYS A 168 -0.63 28.78 4.32
N LYS A 169 -0.41 30.08 4.56
CA LYS A 169 0.63 30.86 3.88
C LYS A 169 2.01 30.24 4.13
N ILE A 170 2.75 29.96 3.06
CA ILE A 170 4.19 29.75 3.09
C ILE A 170 4.78 31.09 3.58
N SER A 171 5.38 31.10 4.78
CA SER A 171 6.23 32.22 5.16
C SER A 171 7.38 32.29 4.16
N SER A 172 7.58 33.46 3.55
CA SER A 172 8.49 33.79 2.45
C SER A 172 10.00 33.52 2.68
N HIS A 173 10.36 32.77 3.72
CA HIS A 173 11.74 32.54 4.15
C HIS A 173 12.24 31.10 3.99
N VAL A 174 11.45 30.19 3.40
CA VAL A 174 11.91 28.81 3.16
C VAL A 174 11.86 28.52 1.66
N GLU A 175 12.99 28.73 1.01
CA GLU A 175 13.24 28.19 -0.32
C GLU A 175 13.49 26.68 -0.17
N ILE A 176 12.42 25.88 -0.24
CA ILE A 176 12.57 24.44 -0.44
C ILE A 176 13.06 24.31 -1.88
N ARG A 177 14.39 24.23 -2.06
CA ARG A 177 14.95 23.88 -3.36
C ARG A 177 14.32 22.56 -3.77
N SER A 178 13.48 22.59 -4.79
CA SER A 178 13.09 21.39 -5.49
C SER A 178 14.39 20.72 -5.90
N VAL A 179 14.63 19.51 -5.44
CA VAL A 179 15.52 18.62 -6.16
C VAL A 179 14.86 18.44 -7.51
N GLN A 180 15.34 19.18 -8.52
CA GLN A 180 14.97 18.90 -9.90
C GLN A 180 15.43 17.48 -10.19
N LYS A 181 14.51 16.69 -10.73
CA LYS A 181 14.76 15.36 -11.27
C LYS A 181 15.89 15.38 -12.30
#